data_AF-A0A5J4QAW7-F1
#
_entry.id   AF-A0A5J4QAW7-F1
#
_cell.length_a   1.000
_cell.length_b   1.000
_cell.length_c   1.000
_cell.angle_alpha   90.00
_cell.angle_beta   90.00
_cell.angle_gamma   90.00
#
_symmetry.space_group_name_H-M   'P 1'
#
loop_
_entity.id
_entity.type
_entity.pdbx_description
1 polymer ?
#
loop_
_entity_poly.entity_id
_entity_poly.type
_entity_poly.pdbx_seq_one_letter_code
_entity_poly.pdbx_strand_id
1 'polypeptide(L)'
;MKNSIIVYLLLVVLLISCQNKTKSTINIESVASPKGTEVFQPNWENIAQNYQFPEWFCDAKFGIFIHWGVYAVPAFGNEWYPR
;
A
#
# COMPACT_ATOMS: atom_id res chain seq x y z
N MET A 1 -22.91 34.81 -33.55
CA MET A 1 -22.51 33.44 -33.93
C MET A 1 -21.34 32.90 -33.10
N LYS A 2 -20.23 33.64 -32.92
CA LYS A 2 -19.07 33.19 -32.11
C LYS A 2 -19.39 32.98 -30.62
N ASN A 3 -20.23 33.83 -30.02
CA ASN A 3 -20.58 33.73 -28.59
C ASN A 3 -21.45 32.51 -28.28
N SER A 4 -22.35 32.09 -29.18
CA SER A 4 -23.14 30.86 -28.98
C SER A 4 -22.27 29.61 -29.03
N ILE A 5 -21.23 29.58 -29.88
CA ILE A 5 -20.30 28.44 -29.96
C ILE A 5 -19.54 28.26 -28.64
N ILE A 6 -19.11 29.36 -28.00
CA ILE A 6 -18.41 29.33 -26.71
C ILE A 6 -19.33 28.80 -25.60
N VAL A 7 -20.62 29.17 -25.61
CA VAL A 7 -21.61 28.66 -24.63
C VAL A 7 -21.82 27.16 -24.80
N TYR A 8 -21.97 26.66 -26.03
CA TYR A 8 -22.09 25.23 -26.28
C TYR A 8 -20.82 24.45 -25.91
N LEU A 9 -19.64 25.02 -26.15
CA LEU A 9 -18.36 24.40 -25.78
C LEU A 9 -18.22 24.27 -24.25
N LEU A 10 -18.56 25.33 -23.50
CA LEU A 10 -18.54 25.32 -22.04
C LEU A 10 -19.56 24.33 -21.45
N LEU A 11 -20.73 24.20 -22.07
CA LEU A 11 -21.78 23.28 -21.62
C LEU A 11 -21.40 21.82 -21.85
N VAL A 12 -20.67 21.52 -22.93
CA VAL A 12 -20.10 20.19 -23.18
C VAL A 12 -19.00 19.84 -22.17
N VAL A 13 -18.12 20.80 -21.83
CA VAL A 13 -17.08 20.59 -20.81
C VAL A 13 -17.68 20.29 -19.42
N LEU A 14 -18.77 20.97 -19.06
CA LEU A 14 -19.50 20.71 -17.82
C LEU A 14 -20.11 19.30 -17.76
N LEU A 15 -20.64 18.80 -18.88
CA LEU A 15 -21.23 17.46 -18.96
C LEU A 15 -20.17 16.34 -18.87
N ILE A 16 -18.95 16.59 -19.35
CA ILE A 16 -17.85 15.61 -19.29
C ILE A 16 -17.25 15.49 -17.87
N SER A 17 -17.43 16.51 -17.01
CA SER A 17 -16.88 16.52 -15.64
C SER A 17 -17.58 15.55 -14.67
N CYS A 18 -18.75 15.02 -15.03
CA CYS A 18 -19.45 14.01 -14.23
C CYS A 18 -18.97 12.59 -14.57
N GLN A 19 -17.73 12.25 -14.16
CA GLN A 19 -17.32 10.85 -14.03
C GLN A 19 -17.45 10.43 -12.56
N ASN A 20 -18.47 9.62 -12.26
CA ASN A 20 -18.62 8.97 -10.96
C ASN A 20 -17.45 8.00 -10.75
N LYS A 21 -16.55 8.33 -9.82
CA LYS A 21 -15.54 7.37 -9.35
C LYS A 21 -16.26 6.23 -8.64
N THR A 22 -16.29 5.05 -9.25
CA THR A 22 -16.80 3.84 -8.61
C THR A 22 -16.03 3.62 -7.31
N LYS A 23 -16.70 3.79 -6.18
CA LYS A 23 -16.12 3.59 -4.86
C LYS A 23 -15.90 2.09 -4.69
N SER A 24 -14.65 1.64 -4.78
CA SER A 24 -14.29 0.24 -4.54
C SER A 24 -14.75 -0.14 -3.13
N THR A 25 -15.69 -1.08 -3.06
CA THR A 25 -16.18 -1.66 -1.81
C THR A 25 -15.08 -2.52 -1.21
N ILE A 26 -14.42 -2.01 -0.17
CA ILE A 26 -13.41 -2.75 0.59
C ILE A 26 -14.11 -3.90 1.31
N ASN A 27 -13.74 -5.14 0.99
CA ASN A 27 -14.20 -6.32 1.72
C ASN A 27 -13.36 -6.46 3.00
N ILE A 28 -13.96 -6.13 4.16
CA ILE A 28 -13.29 -6.14 5.47
C ILE A 28 -13.02 -7.58 5.96
N GLU A 29 -13.68 -8.59 5.39
CA GLU A 29 -13.56 -9.99 5.80
C GLU A 29 -12.45 -10.75 5.05
N SER A 30 -11.90 -10.16 3.99
CA SER A 30 -10.85 -10.76 3.18
C SER A 30 -9.46 -10.30 3.63
N VAL A 31 -8.59 -11.24 3.95
CA VAL A 31 -7.14 -10.99 4.09
C VAL A 31 -6.42 -10.90 2.74
N ALA A 32 -7.08 -11.35 1.66
CA ALA A 32 -6.54 -11.24 0.32
C ALA A 32 -6.75 -9.82 -0.21
N SER A 33 -5.67 -9.23 -0.71
CA SER A 33 -5.70 -7.98 -1.46
C SER A 33 -6.68 -8.13 -2.64
N PRO A 34 -7.54 -7.14 -2.93
CA PRO A 34 -8.40 -7.14 -4.12
C PRO A 34 -7.63 -7.30 -5.44
N LYS A 35 -6.34 -6.94 -5.44
CA LYS A 35 -5.42 -7.13 -6.59
C LYS A 35 -4.63 -8.44 -6.53
N GLY A 36 -4.88 -9.31 -5.55
CA GLY A 36 -4.16 -10.57 -5.35
C GLY A 36 -2.64 -10.40 -5.38
N THR A 37 -1.96 -11.32 -6.06
CA THR A 37 -0.53 -11.28 -6.36
C THR A 37 -0.20 -10.51 -7.64
N GLU A 38 -1.17 -9.87 -8.30
CA GLU A 38 -0.92 -9.16 -9.57
C GLU A 38 0.16 -8.08 -9.41
N VAL A 39 0.24 -7.47 -8.23
CA VAL A 39 1.25 -6.45 -7.88
C VAL A 39 2.59 -7.06 -7.49
N PHE A 40 2.60 -8.21 -6.81
CA PHE A 40 3.80 -8.85 -6.27
C PHE A 40 3.87 -10.32 -6.71
N GLN A 41 4.79 -10.59 -7.64
CA GLN A 41 5.10 -11.91 -8.15
C GLN A 41 6.28 -12.52 -7.37
N PRO A 42 6.39 -13.86 -7.28
CA PRO A 42 7.46 -14.54 -6.55
C PRO A 42 8.79 -14.56 -7.33
N ASN A 43 9.23 -13.40 -7.83
CA ASN A 43 10.53 -13.20 -8.47
C ASN A 43 11.15 -11.87 -8.00
N TRP A 44 12.47 -11.83 -8.01
CA TRP A 44 13.22 -10.73 -7.39
C TRP A 44 13.04 -9.41 -8.15
N GLU A 45 13.02 -9.48 -9.48
CA GLU A 45 12.92 -8.31 -10.36
C GLU A 45 11.60 -7.57 -10.15
N ASN A 46 10.48 -8.30 -10.09
CA ASN A 46 9.17 -7.73 -9.83
C ASN A 46 9.09 -7.09 -8.43
N ILE A 47 9.61 -7.78 -7.40
CA ILE A 47 9.58 -7.26 -6.02
C ILE A 47 10.40 -5.97 -5.94
N ALA A 48 11.60 -5.96 -6.52
CA ALA A 48 12.47 -4.78 -6.52
C ALA A 48 11.86 -3.58 -7.25
N GLN A 49 11.09 -3.81 -8.33
CA GLN A 49 10.42 -2.75 -9.08
C GLN A 49 9.19 -2.19 -8.35
N ASN A 50 8.45 -3.02 -7.60
CA ASN A 50 7.16 -2.65 -7.04
C ASN A 50 7.20 -2.32 -5.55
N TYR A 51 8.19 -2.80 -4.80
CA TYR A 51 8.31 -2.52 -3.37
C TYR A 51 8.92 -1.15 -3.12
N GLN A 52 8.29 -0.36 -2.26
CA GLN A 52 8.80 0.92 -1.78
C GLN A 52 8.69 0.97 -0.27
N PHE A 53 9.73 1.46 0.40
CA PHE A 53 9.68 1.70 1.84
C PHE A 53 8.69 2.84 2.12
N PRO A 54 7.83 2.71 3.15
CA PRO A 54 6.95 3.81 3.53
C PRO A 54 7.79 4.97 4.09
N GLU A 55 7.39 6.20 3.76
CA GLU A 55 8.14 7.41 4.08
C GLU A 55 8.45 7.54 5.58
N TRP A 56 7.46 7.28 6.44
CA TRP A 56 7.64 7.32 7.90
C TRP A 56 8.74 6.37 8.40
N PHE A 57 8.91 5.21 7.75
CA PHE A 57 9.92 4.22 8.14
C PHE A 57 11.31 4.70 7.74
N CYS A 58 11.42 5.26 6.53
CA CYS A 58 12.63 5.95 6.09
C CYS A 58 12.97 7.10 7.04
N ASP A 59 11.98 7.84 7.55
CA ASP A 59 12.17 9.01 8.42
C ASP A 59 12.49 8.68 9.86
N ALA A 60 12.09 7.50 10.37
CA ALA A 60 12.27 7.14 11.77
C ALA A 60 13.75 7.08 12.20
N LYS A 61 14.66 6.66 11.31
CA LYS A 61 16.13 6.52 11.45
C LYS A 61 16.66 5.62 12.59
N PHE A 62 15.98 5.55 13.73
CA PHE A 62 16.40 4.83 14.93
C PHE A 62 15.24 4.00 15.48
N GLY A 63 15.53 2.76 15.85
CA GLY A 63 14.57 1.83 16.44
C GLY A 63 15.23 0.93 17.46
N ILE A 64 14.44 0.45 18.41
CA ILE A 64 14.85 -0.52 19.44
C ILE A 64 14.06 -1.80 19.20
N PHE A 65 14.77 -2.93 19.17
CA PHE A 65 14.17 -4.26 19.12
C PHE A 65 14.64 -5.10 20.30
N ILE A 66 13.79 -6.00 20.77
CA ILE A 66 14.03 -6.84 21.95
C ILE A 66 13.85 -8.30 21.57
N HIS A 67 14.86 -9.12 21.90
CA HIS A 67 14.75 -10.57 21.85
C HIS A 67 14.15 -11.09 23.16
N TRP A 68 12.86 -11.42 23.14
CA TRP A 68 12.15 -12.01 24.29
C TRP A 68 11.28 -13.19 23.85
N GLY A 69 11.33 -14.27 24.62
CA GLY A 69 10.60 -15.52 24.35
C GLY A 69 10.93 -16.60 25.38
N VAL A 70 10.49 -17.84 25.16
CA VAL A 70 10.70 -18.96 26.10
C VAL A 70 12.19 -19.26 26.31
N TYR A 71 13.04 -19.02 25.31
CA TYR A 71 14.50 -19.13 25.43
C TYR A 71 15.11 -18.19 26.48
N ALA A 72 14.40 -17.14 26.91
CA ALA A 72 14.87 -16.20 27.93
C ALA A 72 14.55 -16.66 29.37
N VAL A 73 13.66 -17.64 29.56
CA VAL A 73 13.27 -18.15 30.89
C VAL A 73 14.45 -18.64 31.72
N PRO A 74 15.44 -19.39 31.16
CA PRO A 74 16.59 -19.87 31.92
C PRO A 74 17.56 -18.75 32.35
N ALA A 75 17.44 -17.54 31.77
CA ALA A 75 18.35 -16.42 31.98
C ALA A 75 19.86 -16.82 31.91
N PHE A 76 20.18 -17.74 31.01
CA PHE A 76 21.49 -18.37 30.91
C PHE A 76 21.89 -18.54 29.44
N GLY A 77 23.17 -18.28 29.13
CA GLY A 77 23.68 -18.35 27.77
C GLY A 77 23.10 -17.24 26.87
N ASN A 78 22.46 -17.64 25.76
CA ASN A 78 21.87 -16.74 24.77
C ASN A 78 20.55 -17.31 24.21
N GLU A 79 19.97 -16.66 23.21
CA GLU A 79 18.69 -17.04 22.59
C GLU A 79 18.70 -18.45 21.95
N TRP A 80 19.88 -19.02 21.72
CA TRP A 80 20.05 -20.38 21.22
C TRP A 80 20.08 -21.44 22.32
N TYR A 81 19.88 -21.09 23.59
CA TYR A 81 19.82 -22.04 24.70
C TYR A 81 19.01 -23.33 24.41
N PRO A 82 17.86 -23.29 23.69
CA PRO A 82 17.07 -24.50 23.41
C PRO A 82 17.62 -25.43 22.31
N ARG A 83 18.70 -25.06 21.60
CA ARG A 83 19.28 -25.88 20.53
C ARG A 83 20.11 -27.03 21.11
#